data_AF-A0A0F9SX60-F1
#
_entry.id   AF-A0A0F9SX60-F1
#
_cell.length_a   1.000
_cell.length_b   1.000
_cell.length_c   1.000
_cell.angle_alpha   90.00
_cell.angle_beta   90.00
_cell.angle_gamma   90.00
#
_symmetry.space_group_name_H-M   'P 1'
#
loop_
_entity.id
_entity.type
_entity.pdbx_description
1 polymer ?
#
loop_
_entity_poly.entity_id
_entity_poly.type
_entity_poly.pdbx_seq_one_letter_code
_entity_poly.pdbx_strand_id
1 'polypeptide(L)'
;MATVITPANAAIVAAITGLTGLKIADVSESVTVSSNTEGESNTKNIGIAAEVTILDASDIETGGALDFDGVFVINKDDTNFVRLRLADTGAHTVDFKLDAGRFMFFWNTDISVSTTEGAFAAFTQIDTIIAQADTAPCDIQIVAFRI
;
A
#
# COMPACT_ATOMS: atom_id res chain seq x y z
N MET A 1 -12.08 -30.86 -1.06
CA MET A 1 -12.96 -30.06 -0.17
C MET A 1 -12.63 -28.61 -0.42
N ALA A 2 -13.60 -27.80 -0.87
CA ALA A 2 -13.41 -26.37 -0.96
C ALA A 2 -13.54 -25.78 0.45
N THR A 3 -12.55 -25.01 0.89
CA THR A 3 -12.60 -24.29 2.16
C THR A 3 -13.60 -23.16 2.00
N VAL A 4 -14.68 -23.16 2.80
CA VAL A 4 -15.63 -22.04 2.83
C VAL A 4 -15.02 -20.98 3.75
N ILE A 5 -14.58 -19.86 3.19
CA ILE A 5 -14.18 -18.69 3.98
C ILE A 5 -15.46 -18.03 4.47
N THR A 6 -15.62 -17.93 5.79
CA THR A 6 -16.76 -17.22 6.40
C THR A 6 -16.33 -15.77 6.63
N PRO A 7 -17.01 -14.77 6.06
CA PRO A 7 -16.71 -13.36 6.29
C PRO A 7 -16.76 -13.06 7.80
N ALA A 8 -15.78 -12.32 8.29
CA ALA A 8 -15.70 -11.90 9.68
C ALA A 8 -15.38 -10.41 9.76
N ASN A 9 -15.86 -9.76 10.82
CA ASN A 9 -15.48 -8.39 11.08
C ASN A 9 -14.00 -8.34 11.45
N ALA A 10 -13.24 -7.50 10.76
CA ALA A 10 -11.84 -7.24 11.06
C ALA A 10 -11.73 -5.86 11.73
N ALA A 11 -11.19 -5.80 12.94
CA ALA A 11 -10.77 -4.54 13.53
C ALA A 11 -9.34 -4.24 13.07
N ILE A 12 -9.18 -3.24 12.20
CA ILE A 12 -7.85 -2.79 11.80
C ILE A 12 -7.46 -1.64 12.74
N VAL A 13 -6.35 -1.81 13.44
CA VAL A 13 -5.84 -0.86 14.41
C VAL A 13 -4.48 -0.36 13.94
N ALA A 14 -4.41 0.92 13.58
CA ALA A 14 -3.14 1.60 13.36
C ALA A 14 -2.75 2.30 14.66
N ALA A 15 -1.81 1.70 15.40
CA ALA A 15 -1.28 2.26 16.62
C ALA A 15 0.16 2.75 16.39
N ILE A 16 0.37 4.06 16.56
CA ILE A 16 1.71 4.68 16.52
C ILE A 16 1.96 5.28 17.90
N THR A 17 2.90 4.68 18.63
CA THR A 17 3.38 5.21 19.91
C THR A 17 4.76 5.82 19.68
N GLY A 18 4.82 7.15 19.69
CA GLY A 18 6.06 7.91 19.65
C GLY A 18 6.57 8.18 21.05
N LEU A 19 7.69 7.57 21.44
CA LEU A 19 8.40 7.94 22.66
C LEU A 19 9.39 9.07 22.34
N THR A 20 9.01 10.31 22.62
CA THR A 20 9.99 11.41 22.66
C THR A 20 10.45 11.60 24.10
N GLY A 21 11.70 12.02 24.32
CA GLY A 21 12.30 12.15 25.66
C GLY A 21 11.58 13.10 26.64
N LEU A 22 10.49 13.76 26.23
CA LEU A 22 9.71 14.69 27.04
C LEU A 22 8.18 14.45 27.02
N LYS A 23 7.63 13.70 26.05
CA LYS A 23 6.19 13.37 25.99
C LYS A 23 5.93 12.07 25.21
N ILE A 24 4.92 11.33 25.67
CA ILE A 24 4.28 10.26 24.89
C ILE A 24 3.31 10.94 23.92
N ALA A 25 3.51 10.72 22.63
CA ALA A 25 2.52 11.04 21.62
C ALA A 25 1.94 9.71 21.13
N ASP A 26 0.74 9.38 21.62
CA ASP A 26 0.01 8.20 21.20
C ASP A 26 -1.06 8.62 20.19
N VAL A 27 -1.03 8.01 19.01
CA VAL A 27 -2.11 8.08 18.03
C VAL A 27 -2.57 6.64 17.80
N SER A 28 -3.82 6.37 18.18
CA SER A 28 -4.49 5.10 17.90
C SER A 28 -5.82 5.39 17.23
N GLU A 29 -5.89 5.12 15.94
CA GLU A 29 -7.14 5.15 15.17
C GLU A 29 -7.54 3.70 14.90
N SER A 30 -8.80 3.37 15.16
CA SER A 30 -9.36 2.07 14.81
C SER A 30 -10.53 2.25 13.87
N VAL A 31 -10.53 1.47 12.79
CA VAL A 31 -11.68 1.37 11.90
C VAL A 31 -12.11 -0.09 11.90
N THR A 32 -13.39 -0.29 12.22
CA THR A 32 -13.98 -1.63 12.12
C THR A 32 -14.41 -1.83 10.68
N VAL A 33 -13.79 -2.82 10.05
CA VAL A 33 -14.18 -3.32 8.74
C VAL A 33 -15.21 -4.42 8.96
N SER A 34 -16.47 -4.15 8.61
CA SER A 34 -17.54 -5.16 8.65
C SER A 34 -17.51 -6.00 7.38
N SER A 35 -17.66 -7.32 7.50
CA SER A 35 -17.70 -8.22 6.34
C SER A 35 -16.43 -8.22 5.49
N ASN A 36 -15.23 -8.23 6.08
CA ASN A 36 -14.00 -8.37 5.30
C ASN A 36 -14.09 -9.67 4.47
N THR A 37 -14.20 -9.50 3.16
CA THR A 37 -14.46 -10.59 2.24
C THR A 37 -13.13 -11.16 1.73
N GLU A 38 -12.11 -10.31 1.58
CA GLU A 38 -10.85 -10.63 0.89
C GLU A 38 -9.67 -9.80 1.41
N GLY A 39 -8.51 -10.44 1.53
CA GLY A 39 -7.28 -9.77 1.91
C GLY A 39 -6.05 -10.52 1.44
N GLU A 40 -5.03 -9.76 1.05
CA GLU A 40 -3.76 -10.28 0.58
C GLU A 40 -2.65 -9.81 1.51
N SER A 41 -1.78 -10.73 1.91
CA SER A 41 -0.55 -10.40 2.62
C SER A 41 0.60 -11.16 1.98
N ASN A 42 1.52 -10.43 1.37
CA ASN A 42 2.68 -11.01 0.69
C ASN A 42 3.94 -10.19 0.95
N THR A 43 5.08 -10.87 1.00
CA THR A 43 6.39 -10.25 1.01
C THR A 43 7.05 -10.52 -0.34
N LYS A 44 7.41 -9.45 -1.06
CA LYS A 44 8.06 -9.53 -2.37
C LYS A 44 9.48 -8.99 -2.28
N ASN A 45 10.43 -9.73 -2.87
CA ASN A 45 11.80 -9.26 -3.03
C ASN A 45 11.88 -8.36 -4.26
N ILE A 46 12.33 -7.13 -4.06
CA ILE A 46 12.38 -6.10 -5.08
C ILE A 46 13.84 -5.88 -5.47
N GLY A 47 14.15 -6.19 -6.73
CA GLY A 47 15.48 -5.99 -7.29
C GLY A 47 15.75 -4.55 -7.72
N ILE A 48 17.00 -4.30 -8.12
CA ILE A 48 17.46 -3.00 -8.65
C ILE A 48 17.26 -2.88 -10.17
N ALA A 49 17.21 -4.01 -10.88
CA ALA A 49 17.32 -4.05 -12.34
C ALA A 49 16.00 -3.74 -13.07
N ALA A 50 14.86 -4.00 -12.44
CA ALA A 50 13.54 -3.83 -13.03
C ALA A 50 12.52 -3.45 -11.98
N GLU A 51 11.49 -2.73 -12.43
CA GLU A 51 10.29 -2.47 -11.66
C GLU A 51 9.50 -3.76 -11.44
N VAL A 52 9.03 -3.97 -10.21
CA VAL A 52 8.25 -5.14 -9.83
C VAL A 52 6.85 -4.67 -9.44
N THR A 53 5.83 -5.24 -10.08
CA THR A 53 4.45 -5.03 -9.66
C THR A 53 4.21 -5.75 -8.35
N ILE A 54 3.97 -4.97 -7.32
CA ILE A 54 3.84 -5.48 -5.97
C ILE A 54 2.38 -5.68 -5.57
N LEU A 55 1.47 -4.92 -6.17
CA LEU A 55 0.03 -5.14 -6.10
C LEU A 55 -0.60 -4.66 -7.40
N ASP A 56 -1.40 -5.51 -8.03
CA ASP A 56 -2.20 -5.19 -9.21
C ASP A 56 -3.71 -5.39 -8.93
N ALA A 57 -4.55 -4.76 -9.74
CA ALA A 57 -6.01 -4.83 -9.73
C ALA A 57 -6.58 -6.26 -9.69
N SER A 58 -5.80 -7.24 -10.17
CA SER A 58 -6.18 -8.67 -10.18
C SER A 58 -5.69 -9.47 -8.98
N ASP A 59 -4.91 -8.88 -8.08
CA ASP A 59 -4.27 -9.63 -6.98
C ASP A 59 -5.22 -9.81 -5.78
N ILE A 60 -6.21 -8.92 -5.60
CA ILE A 60 -7.21 -8.99 -4.51
C ILE A 60 -8.50 -9.72 -4.93
N GLU A 61 -8.77 -9.90 -6.23
CA GLU A 61 -9.83 -10.77 -6.74
C GLU A 61 -9.60 -11.13 -8.23
N THR A 62 -10.24 -12.20 -8.74
CA THR A 62 -10.16 -12.65 -10.15
C THR A 62 -10.81 -11.63 -11.10
N GLY A 63 -10.10 -10.56 -11.43
CA GLY A 63 -10.38 -9.66 -12.55
C GLY A 63 -11.30 -8.49 -12.25
N GLY A 64 -10.70 -7.31 -12.01
CA GLY A 64 -11.30 -6.01 -12.31
C GLY A 64 -11.00 -4.93 -11.28
N ALA A 65 -10.12 -3.98 -11.63
CA ALA A 65 -9.74 -2.74 -10.93
C ALA A 65 -9.29 -2.89 -9.46
N LEU A 66 -8.26 -2.15 -9.03
CA LEU A 66 -7.88 -2.13 -7.60
C LEU A 66 -9.01 -1.53 -6.76
N ASP A 67 -9.83 -2.40 -6.19
CA ASP A 67 -10.87 -2.08 -5.23
C ASP A 67 -10.40 -2.56 -3.84
N PHE A 68 -9.27 -2.00 -3.37
CA PHE A 68 -8.81 -2.18 -1.99
C PHE A 68 -9.28 -0.99 -1.16
N ASP A 69 -9.82 -1.21 0.03
CA ASP A 69 -10.19 -0.12 0.93
C ASP A 69 -8.97 0.40 1.71
N GLY A 70 -7.93 -0.43 1.83
CA GLY A 70 -6.64 0.07 2.23
C GLY A 70 -5.49 -0.88 2.00
N VAL A 71 -4.31 -0.28 1.94
CA VAL A 71 -3.04 -0.96 1.69
C VAL A 71 -1.96 -0.42 2.61
N PHE A 72 -1.24 -1.33 3.23
CA PHE A 72 -0.01 -1.08 3.97
C PHE A 72 1.17 -1.57 3.13
N VAL A 73 2.14 -0.70 2.91
CA VAL A 73 3.40 -1.03 2.24
C VAL A 73 4.54 -0.75 3.22
N ILE A 74 5.34 -1.78 3.52
CA ILE A 74 6.37 -1.72 4.54
C ILE A 74 7.71 -2.13 3.91
N ASN A 75 8.70 -1.24 3.96
CA ASN A 75 10.07 -1.58 3.61
C ASN A 75 10.73 -2.27 4.81
N LYS A 76 11.04 -3.56 4.66
CA LYS A 76 11.68 -4.37 5.71
C LYS A 76 13.21 -4.32 5.67
N ASP A 77 13.78 -3.64 4.68
CA ASP A 77 15.21 -3.36 4.64
C ASP A 77 15.56 -2.28 5.67
N ASP A 78 16.74 -2.41 6.26
CA ASP A 78 17.29 -1.48 7.26
C ASP A 78 18.22 -0.42 6.63
N THR A 79 18.53 -0.56 5.34
CA THR A 79 19.58 0.24 4.68
C THR A 79 19.15 0.93 3.40
N ASN A 80 18.46 0.24 2.50
CA ASN A 80 18.15 0.79 1.18
C ASN A 80 16.71 1.31 1.11
N PHE A 81 16.51 2.37 0.32
CA PHE A 81 15.17 2.88 0.05
C PHE A 81 14.59 2.22 -1.20
N VAL A 82 13.27 2.22 -1.25
CA VAL A 82 12.52 1.73 -2.41
C VAL A 82 11.74 2.89 -3.00
N ARG A 83 11.76 3.04 -4.32
CA ARG A 83 10.78 3.86 -5.03
C ARG A 83 9.48 3.07 -5.15
N LEU A 84 8.41 3.61 -4.58
CA LEU A 84 7.04 3.16 -4.78
C LEU A 84 6.39 4.02 -5.85
N ARG A 85 5.91 3.40 -6.91
CA ARG A 85 5.14 4.06 -7.96
C ARG A 85 3.69 3.62 -7.85
N LEU A 86 2.80 4.59 -7.72
CA LEU A 86 1.37 4.37 -7.89
C LEU A 86 1.01 4.76 -9.32
N ALA A 87 0.34 3.88 -10.04
CA ALA A 87 -0.17 4.14 -11.37
C ALA A 87 -1.70 4.14 -11.36
N ASP A 88 -2.32 4.98 -12.18
CA ASP A 88 -3.75 4.92 -12.46
C ASP A 88 -4.05 4.14 -13.77
N THR A 89 -5.34 3.93 -14.04
CA THR A 89 -5.83 3.27 -15.28
C THR A 89 -5.44 4.01 -16.56
N GLY A 90 -5.07 5.28 -16.47
CA GLY A 90 -4.57 6.12 -17.56
C GLY A 90 -3.05 6.08 -17.74
N ALA A 91 -2.33 5.26 -16.95
CA ALA A 91 -0.88 5.19 -16.86
C ALA A 91 -0.20 6.49 -16.37
N HIS A 92 -0.93 7.37 -15.69
CA HIS A 92 -0.35 8.46 -14.93
C HIS A 92 0.28 7.89 -13.66
N THR A 93 1.47 8.37 -13.33
CA THR A 93 2.27 7.80 -12.25
C THR A 93 2.64 8.86 -11.22
N VAL A 94 2.62 8.46 -9.95
CA VAL A 94 3.21 9.23 -8.84
C VAL A 94 4.23 8.36 -8.14
N ASP A 95 5.43 8.91 -7.96
CA ASP A 95 6.55 8.24 -7.33
C ASP A 95 6.74 8.74 -5.89
N PHE A 96 6.75 7.81 -4.94
CA PHE A 96 7.08 8.03 -3.53
C PHE A 96 8.39 7.34 -3.19
N LYS A 97 9.18 7.99 -2.34
CA LYS A 97 10.37 7.38 -1.75
C LYS A 97 9.99 6.75 -0.41
N LEU A 98 10.09 5.43 -0.31
CA LEU A 98 9.92 4.70 0.94
C LEU A 98 11.29 4.38 1.53
N ASP A 99 11.66 5.14 2.57
CA ASP A 99 12.92 4.95 3.28
C ASP A 99 12.98 3.57 3.98
N ALA A 100 14.20 3.11 4.25
CA ALA A 100 14.48 1.88 4.98
C ALA A 100 13.78 1.84 6.35
N GLY A 101 13.15 0.70 6.67
CA GLY A 101 12.44 0.46 7.92
C GLY A 101 11.18 1.31 8.12
N ARG A 102 10.73 2.04 7.07
CA ARG A 102 9.52 2.86 7.12
C ARG A 102 8.37 2.15 6.41
N PHE A 103 7.17 2.66 6.69
CA PHE A 103 5.94 2.18 6.08
C PHE A 103 5.12 3.36 5.56
N MET A 104 4.34 3.08 4.52
CA MET A 104 3.29 3.94 4.01
C MET A 104 1.97 3.19 4.08
N PHE A 105 0.92 3.95 4.34
CA PHE A 105 -0.41 3.44 4.50
C PHE A 105 -1.38 4.33 3.75
N PHE A 106 -2.21 3.70 2.92
CA PHE A 106 -3.26 4.35 2.18
C PHE A 106 -4.57 3.70 2.59
N TRP A 107 -5.47 4.47 3.20
CA TRP A 107 -6.84 4.06 3.57
C TRP A 107 -7.88 4.69 2.63
N ASN A 108 -7.43 5.43 1.63
CA ASN A 108 -8.28 5.99 0.60
C ASN A 108 -7.59 5.78 -0.74
N THR A 109 -8.32 5.21 -1.69
CA THR A 109 -7.87 4.98 -3.07
C THR A 109 -8.02 6.23 -3.93
N ASP A 110 -8.90 7.14 -3.54
CA ASP A 110 -9.12 8.41 -4.22
C ASP A 110 -8.04 9.42 -3.83
N ILE A 111 -7.21 9.78 -4.79
CA ILE A 111 -6.22 10.86 -4.66
C ILE A 111 -6.70 12.02 -5.53
N SER A 112 -7.15 13.09 -4.89
CA SER A 112 -7.49 14.32 -5.61
C SER A 112 -6.24 15.13 -5.91
N VAL A 113 -6.08 15.51 -7.17
CA VAL A 113 -4.94 16.24 -7.72
C VAL A 113 -5.36 17.64 -8.16
N SER A 114 -4.44 18.60 -8.05
CA SER A 114 -4.67 19.97 -8.51
C SER A 114 -4.78 20.01 -10.03
N THR A 115 -5.94 20.43 -10.54
CA THR A 115 -6.19 20.60 -11.98
C THR A 115 -5.37 21.74 -12.62
N THR A 116 -4.64 22.51 -11.82
CA THR A 116 -3.93 23.73 -12.26
C THR A 116 -2.45 23.46 -12.57
N GLU A 117 -1.90 22.32 -12.14
CA GLU A 117 -0.50 21.98 -12.37
C GLU A 117 -0.39 20.79 -13.34
N GLY A 118 0.16 21.04 -14.54
CA GLY A 118 0.10 20.13 -15.69
C GLY A 118 0.80 18.78 -15.53
N ALA A 119 1.53 18.55 -14.44
CA ALA A 119 2.20 17.27 -14.16
C ALA A 119 1.31 16.25 -13.42
N PHE A 120 0.17 16.68 -12.86
CA PHE A 120 -0.66 15.83 -11.99
C PHE A 120 -2.15 15.83 -12.37
N ALA A 121 -2.56 16.46 -13.47
CA ALA A 121 -3.96 16.83 -13.72
C ALA A 121 -4.96 15.67 -13.98
N ALA A 122 -4.53 14.40 -13.98
CA ALA A 122 -5.37 13.27 -14.39
C ALA A 122 -5.34 12.03 -13.49
N PHE A 123 -4.57 12.04 -12.39
CA PHE A 123 -4.53 10.92 -11.46
C PHE A 123 -5.85 10.87 -10.66
N THR A 124 -6.64 9.82 -10.80
CA THR A 124 -7.93 9.69 -10.12
C THR A 124 -7.95 8.58 -9.08
N GLN A 125 -7.51 7.39 -9.45
CA GLN A 125 -7.57 6.20 -8.62
C GLN A 125 -6.31 5.37 -8.81
N ILE A 126 -5.77 4.83 -7.72
CA ILE A 126 -4.64 3.90 -7.77
C ILE A 126 -5.11 2.57 -8.35
N ASP A 127 -4.49 2.14 -9.46
CA ASP A 127 -4.78 0.87 -10.15
C ASP A 127 -3.59 -0.11 -10.13
N THR A 128 -2.37 0.36 -9.90
CA THR A 128 -1.22 -0.53 -9.72
C THR A 128 -0.22 0.07 -8.75
N ILE A 129 0.35 -0.76 -7.89
CA ILE A 129 1.49 -0.41 -7.03
C ILE A 129 2.71 -1.16 -7.54
N ILE A 130 3.75 -0.40 -7.88
CA ILE A 130 4.99 -0.88 -8.44
C ILE A 130 6.14 -0.46 -7.52
N ALA A 131 7.13 -1.31 -7.34
CA ALA A 131 8.31 -1.02 -6.53
C ALA A 131 9.60 -1.25 -7.31
N GLN A 132 10.60 -0.41 -7.04
CA GLN A 132 11.98 -0.63 -7.49
C GLN A 132 12.95 -0.25 -6.37
N ALA A 133 13.89 -1.14 -6.08
CA ALA A 133 14.94 -0.87 -5.10
C ALA A 133 16.07 -0.05 -5.73
N ASP A 134 16.71 0.83 -4.94
CA ASP A 134 17.75 1.73 -5.46
C ASP A 134 19.11 1.03 -5.66
N THR A 135 19.80 0.69 -4.55
CA THR A 135 21.19 0.18 -4.62
C THR A 135 21.35 -1.32 -4.33
N ALA A 136 20.42 -1.93 -3.62
CA ALA A 136 20.43 -3.36 -3.28
C ALA A 136 19.00 -3.93 -3.25
N PRO A 137 18.81 -5.25 -3.43
CA PRO A 137 17.48 -5.83 -3.32
C PRO A 137 16.87 -5.64 -1.93
N CYS A 138 15.60 -5.24 -1.87
CA CYS A 138 14.87 -4.99 -0.63
C CYS A 138 13.66 -5.93 -0.53
N ASP A 139 13.33 -6.38 0.69
CA ASP A 139 12.08 -7.07 0.94
C ASP A 139 10.98 -6.07 1.31
N ILE A 140 9.88 -6.08 0.56
CA ILE A 140 8.70 -5.26 0.84
C ILE A 140 7.57 -6.16 1.27
N GLN A 141 7.00 -5.85 2.42
CA GLN A 141 5.77 -6.49 2.89
C GLN A 141 4.57 -5.61 2.50
N ILE A 142 3.54 -6.26 1.97
CA ILE A 142 2.27 -5.65 1.62
C ILE A 142 1.16 -6.37 2.34
N VAL A 143 0.22 -5.57 2.85
CA VAL A 143 -1.03 -6.05 3.39
C VAL A 143 -2.13 -5.18 2.80
N ALA A 144 -3.01 -5.79 2.01
CA ALA A 144 -4.15 -5.14 1.40
C ALA A 144 -5.44 -5.86 1.80
N PHE A 145 -6.53 -5.12 1.91
CA PHE A 145 -7.84 -5.65 2.31
C PHE A 145 -8.96 -4.92 1.59
N ARG A 146 -10.05 -5.65 1.37
CA ARG A 146 -11.28 -5.17 0.78
C ARG A 146 -12.47 -5.46 1.70
N ILE A 147 -13.38 -4.50 1.78
CA ILE A 147 -14.60 -4.49 2.59
C ILE A 147 -15.80 -4.83 1.72
#